data_AF-A0A930A9B0-F1
#
_entry.id   AF-A0A930A9B0-F1
#
_cell.length_a   1.000
_cell.length_b   1.000
_cell.length_c   1.000
_cell.angle_alpha   90.00
_cell.angle_beta   90.00
_cell.angle_gamma   90.00
#
_symmetry.space_group_name_H-M   'P 1'
#
loop_
_entity.id
_entity.type
_entity.pdbx_description
1 polymer ?
#
loop_
_entity_poly.entity_id
_entity_poly.type
_entity_poly.pdbx_seq_one_letter_code
_entity_poly.pdbx_strand_id
1 'polypeptide(L)' 'FGDDRTLDTHIKLLRKNLGDYAKYIITLRGVGYRFEKVSA' A
#
# COMPACT_ATOMS: atom_id res chain seq x y z
N PHE A 1 -4.62 20.45 -1.66
CA PHE A 1 -3.79 19.78 -2.67
C PHE A 1 -3.00 18.68 -1.98
N GLY A 2 -3.69 17.57 -1.69
CA GLY A 2 -3.09 16.38 -1.09
C GLY A 2 -2.44 15.60 -2.22
N ASP A 3 -1.12 15.59 -2.22
CA ASP A 3 -0.30 15.04 -3.27
C ASP A 3 -0.36 13.51 -3.20
N ASP A 4 -1.22 12.90 -4.03
CA ASP A 4 -1.31 11.44 -4.21
C ASP A 4 0.08 10.81 -4.46
N ARG A 5 1.03 11.58 -5.01
CA ARG A 5 2.44 11.17 -5.22
C ARG A 5 3.24 11.01 -3.92
N THR A 6 2.90 11.74 -2.86
CA THR A 6 3.48 11.56 -1.52
C THR A 6 2.97 10.25 -0.90
N LEU A 7 1.71 9.90 -1.15
CA LEU A 7 1.10 8.65 -0.66
C LEU A 7 1.78 7.42 -1.26
N ASP A 8 2.02 7.40 -2.58
CA ASP A 8 2.76 6.33 -3.26
C ASP A 8 4.15 6.10 -2.65
N THR A 9 4.86 7.19 -2.36
CA THR A 9 6.21 7.13 -1.76
C THR A 9 6.14 6.50 -0.36
N HIS A 10 5.18 6.92 0.47
CA HIS A 10 4.98 6.35 1.79
C HIS A 10 4.57 4.87 1.74
N ILE A 11 3.68 4.48 0.83
CA ILE A 11 3.29 3.08 0.65
C ILE A 11 4.46 2.22 0.17
N LYS A 12 5.31 2.75 -0.70
CA LYS A 12 6.53 2.06 -1.15
C LYS A 12 7.50 1.80 0.01
N LEU A 13 7.76 2.82 0.83
CA LEU A 13 8.63 2.69 2.01
C LEU A 13 8.02 1.75 3.06
N LEU A 14 6.71 1.86 3.30
CA LEU A 14 5.99 1.00 4.23
C LEU A 14 6.06 -0.47 3.81
N ARG A 15 5.82 -0.79 2.53
CA ARG A 15 5.97 -2.15 2.00
C ARG A 15 7.37 -2.70 2.19
N LYS A 16 8.41 -1.87 1.98
CA LYS A 16 9.80 -2.27 2.22
C LYS A 16 10.04 -2.62 3.69
N ASN A 17 9.52 -1.81 4.61
CA ASN A 17 9.68 -2.03 6.06
C ASN A 17 8.87 -3.23 6.58
N LEU A 18 7.74 -3.53 5.95
CA LEU A 18 6.87 -4.66 6.33
C LEU A 18 7.37 -6.03 5.82
N GLY A 19 8.25 -6.06 4.81
CA GLY A 19 8.75 -7.32 4.24
C GLY A 19 7.63 -8.25 3.80
N ASP A 20 7.58 -9.46 4.33
CA ASP A 20 6.57 -10.48 3.99
C ASP A 20 5.13 -10.08 4.32
N TYR A 21 4.93 -9.09 5.19
CA TYR A 21 3.62 -8.52 5.51
C TYR A 21 3.14 -7.49 4.48
N ALA A 22 3.99 -7.05 3.55
CA ALA A 22 3.60 -6.11 2.50
C ALA A 22 2.47 -6.64 1.60
N LYS A 23 2.34 -7.98 1.51
CA LYS A 23 1.28 -8.68 0.76
C LYS A 23 -0.14 -8.33 1.22
N TYR A 24 -0.30 -7.82 2.45
CA TYR A 24 -1.59 -7.41 2.98
C TYR A 24 -2.03 -6.02 2.51
N ILE A 25 -1.14 -5.22 1.89
CA ILE A 25 -1.49 -3.90 1.33
C ILE A 25 -1.85 -4.06 -0.15
N ILE A 26 -3.13 -4.03 -0.46
CA ILE A 26 -3.70 -4.18 -1.80
C ILE A 26 -3.82 -2.81 -2.47
N THR A 27 -3.32 -2.70 -3.71
CA THR A 27 -3.52 -1.49 -4.53
C THR A 27 -4.85 -1.60 -5.27
N LEU A 28 -5.73 -0.62 -5.06
CA LEU A 28 -7.00 -0.44 -5.77
C LEU A 28 -6.81 0.66 -6.84
N ARG A 29 -6.69 0.27 -8.11
CA ARG A 29 -6.45 1.22 -9.22
C ARG A 29 -7.56 2.27 -9.28
N GLY A 30 -7.17 3.55 -9.32
CA GLY A 30 -8.09 4.69 -9.37
C GLY A 30 -8.79 5.01 -8.04
N VAL A 31 -8.46 4.29 -6.95
CA VAL A 31 -9.07 4.49 -5.62
C VAL A 31 -8.02 4.72 -4.54
N GLY A 32 -6.96 3.91 -4.48
CA GLY A 32 -5.91 4.01 -3.46
C GLY A 32 -5.44 2.65 -2.96
N TYR A 33 -5.32 2.47 -1.64
CA TYR A 33 -4.81 1.25 -1.02
C TYR A 33 -5.73 0.75 0.10
N ARG A 34 -5.77 -0.57 0.28
CA ARG A 34 -6.54 -1.24 1.34
C ARG A 34 -5.66 -2.26 2.04
N PHE A 35 -5.80 -2.36 3.35
CA PHE A 35 -5.20 -3.45 4.12
C PHE A 35 -6.21 -4.60 4.26
N GLU A 36 -5.85 -5.79 3.82
CA GLU A 36 -6.73 -6.97 3.83
C GLU A 36 -5.93 -8.24 4.09
N LYS A 37 -6.54 -9.23 4.74
CA LYS A 37 -5.93 -10.56 4.93
C LYS A 37 -5.85 -11.24 3.56
N VAL A 38 -4.67 -11.70 3.18
CA VAL A 38 -4.52 -12.57 2.00
C VAL A 38 -5.26 -13.86 2.32
N SER A 39 -6.46 -14.03 1.74
CA SER A 39 -7.16 -15.30 1.74
C SER A 39 -6.30 -16.31 0.97
N ALA A 40 -5.94 -17.39 1.65
CA ALA A 40 -5.32 -18.56 1.04
C ALA A 40 -6.25 -19.19 0.00
#